data_AF-A0A101J3I1-F1
#
_entry.id   AF-A0A101J3I1-F1
#
_cell.length_a   1.000
_cell.length_b   1.000
_cell.length_c   1.000
_cell.angle_alpha   90.00
_cell.angle_beta   90.00
_cell.angle_gamma   90.00
#
_symmetry.space_group_name_H-M   'P 1'
#
loop_
_entity.id
_entity.type
_entity.pdbx_description
1 polymer ?
#
loop_
_entity_poly.entity_id
_entity_poly.type
_entity_poly.pdbx_seq_one_letter_code
_entity_poly.pdbx_strand_id
1 'polypeptide(L)'
;YAPIDFGALRFCEARVWSFFNKVNSEMGKYVSYAQGKSTDPMPLYIKPDRKLSAHDIQEMMRDHYEGTELDWRFDVGAGPFNSPYRWSPLTFEVDSVEYCNERPIATQQTGFSFVAQMRSWLPDPVGGILWFGVDDAAQTVYYPFYCGHTEVPHEMAPGNGDLLNFSWTSAFWIHNWVSNMVYSRYSDMSLDMKKVQSRLEEQFMTAQPAVEQQVLALYEKSQPEAVHFLTRYTNSLVNEGVAEWKKLGEYLMVKYIDGVIKKEENGQFKRNEYGRPAFPSRPGYSNEYYRKIVEQTGDKYKVQPIEN
;
A
#
# COMPACT_ATOMS: atom_id res chain seq x y z
N TYR A 1 -21.70 -5.79 24.91
CA TYR A 1 -20.52 -6.11 24.09
C TYR A 1 -20.09 -4.78 23.47
N ALA A 2 -18.88 -4.29 23.75
CA ALA A 2 -18.31 -2.98 23.34
C ALA A 2 -19.30 -1.78 23.24
N PRO A 3 -19.56 -1.04 24.33
CA PRO A 3 -20.27 0.24 24.26
C PRO A 3 -19.57 1.18 23.27
N ILE A 4 -20.36 1.93 22.50
CA ILE A 4 -19.80 2.86 21.51
C ILE A 4 -19.16 4.05 22.23
N ASP A 5 -17.85 4.22 22.08
CA ASP A 5 -17.08 5.35 22.55
C ASP A 5 -16.41 6.09 21.38
N PHE A 6 -15.68 7.17 21.67
CA PHE A 6 -14.98 7.93 20.65
C PHE A 6 -13.98 7.07 19.86
N GLY A 7 -13.26 6.17 20.54
CA GLY A 7 -12.28 5.29 19.89
C GLY A 7 -12.95 4.29 18.96
N ALA A 8 -14.08 3.69 19.36
CA ALA A 8 -14.88 2.82 18.51
C ALA A 8 -15.34 3.55 17.25
N LEU A 9 -15.86 4.78 17.39
CA LEU A 9 -16.28 5.59 16.24
C LEU A 9 -15.09 5.98 15.35
N ARG A 10 -14.09 6.62 15.94
CA ARG A 10 -12.99 7.28 15.21
C ARG A 10 -11.96 6.31 14.67
N PHE A 11 -11.68 5.22 15.39
CA PHE A 11 -10.63 4.27 15.03
C PHE A 11 -11.17 2.97 14.44
N CYS A 12 -12.45 2.63 14.63
CA CYS A 12 -13.03 1.41 14.06
C CYS A 12 -14.08 1.72 13.00
N GLU A 13 -15.15 2.41 13.35
CA GLU A 13 -16.25 2.70 12.44
C GLU A 13 -15.80 3.58 11.26
N ALA A 14 -14.86 4.50 11.46
CA ALA A 14 -14.31 5.31 10.38
C ALA A 14 -13.77 4.45 9.22
N ARG A 15 -13.05 3.36 9.50
CA ARG A 15 -12.51 2.44 8.48
C ARG A 15 -13.62 1.76 7.69
N VAL A 16 -14.66 1.29 8.38
CA VAL A 16 -15.83 0.66 7.75
C VAL A 16 -16.57 1.71 6.90
N TRP A 17 -16.74 2.93 7.41
CA TRP A 17 -17.31 4.04 6.67
C TRP A 17 -16.54 4.34 5.39
N SER A 18 -15.21 4.39 5.43
CA SER A 18 -14.37 4.65 4.24
C SER A 18 -14.62 3.61 3.15
N PHE A 19 -14.64 2.33 3.53
CA PHE A 19 -14.97 1.24 2.62
C PHE A 19 -16.35 1.45 1.99
N PHE A 20 -17.36 1.73 2.82
CA PHE A 20 -18.73 1.97 2.38
C PHE A 20 -18.86 3.17 1.45
N ASN A 21 -18.18 4.27 1.77
CA ASN A 21 -18.15 5.50 1.00
C ASN A 21 -17.51 5.33 -0.39
N LYS A 22 -16.53 4.43 -0.54
CA LYS A 22 -15.91 4.13 -1.83
C LYS A 22 -16.82 3.34 -2.78
N VAL A 23 -17.78 2.58 -2.26
CA VAL A 23 -18.58 1.64 -3.07
C VAL A 23 -20.05 2.00 -3.16
N ASN A 24 -20.51 2.98 -2.37
CA ASN A 24 -21.87 3.47 -2.37
C ASN A 24 -21.89 4.99 -2.14
N SER A 25 -22.41 5.71 -3.13
CA SER A 25 -22.46 7.18 -3.18
C SER A 25 -23.31 7.82 -2.08
N GLU A 26 -24.21 7.08 -1.43
CA GLU A 26 -25.06 7.58 -0.34
C GLU A 26 -24.35 7.58 1.02
N MET A 27 -23.16 6.97 1.13
CA MET A 27 -22.50 6.72 2.41
C MET A 27 -21.71 7.92 2.94
N GLY A 28 -21.48 8.95 2.10
CA GLY A 28 -20.84 10.19 2.51
C GLY A 28 -21.57 10.92 3.65
N LYS A 29 -22.89 10.76 3.77
CA LYS A 29 -23.71 11.38 4.83
C LYS A 29 -23.37 10.90 6.25
N TYR A 30 -22.64 9.79 6.39
CA TYR A 30 -22.23 9.24 7.69
C TYR A 30 -20.84 9.70 8.15
N VAL A 31 -20.22 10.68 7.47
CA VAL A 31 -18.89 11.19 7.86
C VAL A 31 -18.85 11.71 9.30
N SER A 32 -19.94 12.32 9.79
CA SER A 32 -20.02 12.78 11.19
C SER A 32 -19.99 11.65 12.21
N TYR A 33 -20.53 10.48 11.86
CA TYR A 33 -20.45 9.27 12.68
C TYR A 33 -19.02 8.72 12.70
N ALA A 34 -18.37 8.64 11.53
CA ALA A 34 -16.93 8.31 11.43
C ALA A 34 -16.01 9.31 12.16
N GLN A 35 -16.47 10.55 12.34
CA GLN A 35 -15.78 11.59 13.10
C GLN A 35 -15.98 11.54 14.61
N GLY A 36 -16.82 10.64 15.11
CA GLY A 36 -17.21 10.65 16.52
C GLY A 36 -18.01 11.89 16.92
N LYS A 37 -18.56 12.64 15.95
CA LYS A 37 -19.40 13.83 16.18
C LYS A 37 -20.88 13.50 16.30
N SER A 38 -21.28 12.33 15.81
CA SER A 38 -22.63 11.77 15.98
C SER A 38 -22.53 10.31 16.42
N THR A 39 -23.53 9.84 17.14
CA THR A 39 -23.74 8.44 17.50
C THR A 39 -24.84 7.78 16.67
N ASP A 40 -25.41 8.48 15.67
CA ASP A 40 -26.38 7.92 14.74
C ASP A 40 -25.69 6.89 13.83
N PRO A 41 -25.99 5.59 13.99
CA PRO A 41 -25.18 4.55 13.38
C PRO A 41 -25.35 4.51 11.86
N MET A 42 -24.26 4.24 11.17
CA MET A 42 -24.31 3.80 9.77
C MET A 42 -24.95 2.40 9.68
N PRO A 43 -25.57 2.04 8.55
CA PRO A 43 -26.14 0.71 8.36
C PRO A 43 -25.06 -0.38 8.49
N LEU A 44 -25.43 -1.52 9.08
CA LEU A 44 -24.53 -2.68 9.22
C LEU A 44 -24.12 -3.28 7.87
N TYR A 45 -25.00 -3.23 6.89
CA TYR A 45 -24.78 -3.73 5.53
C TYR A 45 -25.26 -2.71 4.51
N ILE A 46 -24.54 -2.62 3.40
CA ILE A 46 -24.90 -1.77 2.27
C ILE A 46 -24.95 -2.59 0.98
N LYS A 47 -25.61 -2.03 -0.02
CA LYS A 47 -25.52 -2.51 -1.40
C LYS A 47 -24.57 -1.61 -2.17
N PRO A 48 -23.45 -2.12 -2.72
CA PRO A 48 -22.60 -1.34 -3.61
C PRO A 48 -23.36 -0.85 -4.86
N ASP A 49 -22.96 0.29 -5.41
CA ASP A 49 -23.55 0.89 -6.61
C ASP A 49 -23.27 0.04 -7.87
N ARG A 50 -22.22 -0.79 -7.82
CA ARG A 50 -21.85 -1.74 -8.87
C ARG A 50 -21.31 -3.05 -8.29
N LYS A 51 -21.19 -4.08 -9.12
CA LYS A 51 -20.44 -5.28 -8.77
C LYS A 51 -18.97 -4.93 -8.50
N LEU A 52 -18.39 -5.60 -7.51
CA LEU A 52 -17.00 -5.44 -7.10
C LEU A 52 -16.18 -6.64 -7.56
N SER A 53 -14.98 -6.37 -8.05
CA SER A 53 -13.95 -7.35 -8.38
C SER A 53 -13.06 -7.63 -7.15
N ALA A 54 -12.24 -8.69 -7.19
CA ALA A 54 -11.24 -8.93 -6.15
C ALA A 54 -10.25 -7.75 -6.04
N HIS A 55 -9.88 -7.16 -7.17
CA HIS A 55 -9.03 -5.97 -7.23
C HIS A 55 -9.65 -4.75 -6.55
N ASP A 56 -10.96 -4.53 -6.70
CA ASP A 56 -11.64 -3.45 -5.97
C ASP A 56 -11.46 -3.62 -4.45
N ILE A 57 -11.58 -4.86 -3.94
CA ILE A 57 -11.40 -5.15 -2.51
C ILE A 57 -9.94 -4.96 -2.09
N GLN A 58 -8.98 -5.38 -2.91
CA GLN A 58 -7.54 -5.16 -2.66
C GLN A 58 -7.25 -3.66 -2.52
N GLU A 59 -7.74 -2.83 -3.44
CA GLU A 59 -7.57 -1.38 -3.38
C GLU A 59 -8.22 -0.74 -2.15
N MET A 60 -9.33 -1.31 -1.65
CA MET A 60 -9.94 -0.85 -0.40
C MET A 60 -9.11 -1.20 0.83
N MET A 61 -8.36 -2.32 0.81
CA MET A 61 -7.42 -2.65 1.88
C MET A 61 -6.24 -1.66 1.96
N ARG A 62 -5.99 -0.88 0.89
CA ARG A 62 -4.90 0.11 0.80
C ARG A 62 -5.28 1.51 1.31
N ASP A 63 -6.49 1.68 1.80
CA ASP A 63 -7.08 2.99 2.05
C ASP A 63 -6.52 3.71 3.30
N HIS A 64 -6.27 5.01 3.13
CA HIS A 64 -5.97 5.97 4.19
C HIS A 64 -6.94 7.17 4.15
N TYR A 65 -8.19 6.92 3.76
CA TYR A 65 -9.25 7.92 3.62
C TYR A 65 -9.02 8.99 2.56
N GLU A 66 -8.21 8.70 1.54
CA GLU A 66 -7.83 9.67 0.52
C GLU A 66 -9.04 10.35 -0.14
N GLY A 67 -9.02 11.68 -0.21
CA GLY A 67 -10.10 12.47 -0.82
C GLY A 67 -11.34 12.68 0.06
N THR A 68 -11.26 12.36 1.35
CA THR A 68 -12.34 12.61 2.32
C THR A 68 -11.94 13.66 3.37
N GLU A 69 -12.87 14.06 4.24
CA GLU A 69 -12.57 14.92 5.40
C GLU A 69 -11.61 14.27 6.41
N LEU A 70 -11.33 12.97 6.27
CA LEU A 70 -10.40 12.24 7.13
C LEU A 70 -9.01 12.13 6.51
N ASP A 71 -8.77 12.72 5.33
CA ASP A 71 -7.47 12.71 4.66
C ASP A 71 -6.50 13.70 5.33
N TRP A 72 -5.59 13.18 6.15
CA TRP A 72 -4.61 14.02 6.88
C TRP A 72 -3.34 14.34 6.11
N ARG A 73 -3.21 13.93 4.84
CA ARG A 73 -1.94 14.07 4.08
C ARG A 73 -1.50 15.51 3.82
N PHE A 74 -2.32 16.49 4.17
CA PHE A 74 -2.12 17.91 3.85
C PHE A 74 -1.84 18.79 5.07
N ASP A 75 -1.83 18.23 6.29
CA ASP A 75 -1.41 18.98 7.47
C ASP A 75 0.10 18.83 7.75
N VAL A 76 0.57 19.43 8.85
CA VAL A 76 1.98 19.40 9.22
C VAL A 76 2.48 18.00 9.63
N GLY A 77 1.58 17.15 10.12
CA GLY A 77 1.91 15.79 10.58
C GLY A 77 2.26 14.83 9.44
N ALA A 78 1.79 15.12 8.22
CA ALA A 78 2.14 14.35 7.02
C ALA A 78 3.58 14.63 6.50
N GLY A 79 4.24 15.64 7.07
CA GLY A 79 5.57 16.06 6.68
C GLY A 79 5.64 16.70 5.27
N PRO A 80 6.84 17.00 4.77
CA PRO A 80 7.02 17.72 3.50
C PRO A 80 6.64 16.92 2.24
N PHE A 81 6.38 15.61 2.38
CA PHE A 81 6.11 14.69 1.28
C PHE A 81 4.75 14.00 1.41
N ASN A 82 3.81 14.61 2.14
CA ASN A 82 2.39 14.23 2.20
C ASN A 82 2.16 12.75 2.52
N SER A 83 2.89 12.24 3.52
CA SER A 83 2.81 10.85 3.93
C SER A 83 1.45 10.55 4.58
N PRO A 84 0.71 9.51 4.15
CA PRO A 84 -0.49 9.05 4.85
C PRO A 84 -0.18 8.31 6.15
N TYR A 85 1.06 8.35 6.62
CA TYR A 85 1.53 7.58 7.75
C TYR A 85 1.91 8.47 8.91
N ARG A 86 1.38 8.14 10.09
CA ARG A 86 1.80 8.72 11.36
C ARG A 86 2.31 7.62 12.28
N TRP A 87 3.38 7.94 13.01
CA TRP A 87 3.94 7.02 13.98
C TRP A 87 3.06 6.97 15.23
N SER A 88 2.89 5.79 15.81
CA SER A 88 2.11 5.61 17.04
C SER A 88 2.69 6.47 18.18
N PRO A 89 1.85 6.92 19.14
CA PRO A 89 0.48 6.46 19.44
C PRO A 89 -0.65 7.07 18.59
N LEU A 90 -1.83 6.44 18.66
CA LEU A 90 -3.06 6.96 18.03
C LEU A 90 -3.66 8.15 18.78
N THR A 91 -3.41 8.29 20.08
CA THR A 91 -3.81 9.46 20.88
C THR A 91 -2.60 10.11 21.52
N PHE A 92 -2.69 11.41 21.74
CA PHE A 92 -1.65 12.22 22.36
C PHE A 92 -2.26 13.38 23.14
N GLU A 93 -1.51 13.96 24.08
CA GLU A 93 -1.98 15.06 24.91
C GLU A 93 -1.12 16.32 24.67
N VAL A 94 -1.78 17.47 24.56
CA VAL A 94 -1.14 18.80 24.55
C VAL A 94 -1.92 19.69 25.48
N ASP A 95 -1.25 20.33 26.44
CA ASP A 95 -1.86 21.22 27.44
C ASP A 95 -3.07 20.60 28.15
N SER A 96 -2.95 19.32 28.53
CA SER A 96 -4.03 18.55 29.20
C SER A 96 -5.30 18.32 28.37
N VAL A 97 -5.20 18.45 27.05
CA VAL A 97 -6.26 18.09 26.11
C VAL A 97 -5.80 16.88 25.29
N GLU A 98 -6.64 15.85 25.20
CA GLU A 98 -6.42 14.67 24.37
C GLU A 98 -6.77 14.95 22.91
N TYR A 99 -5.93 14.50 22.00
CA TYR A 99 -6.07 14.56 20.55
C TYR A 99 -5.83 13.17 19.95
N CYS A 100 -6.22 12.99 18.70
CA CYS A 100 -6.00 11.74 17.99
C CYS A 100 -5.32 11.93 16.63
N ASN A 101 -4.56 10.90 16.25
CA ASN A 101 -4.29 10.57 14.86
C ASN A 101 -5.38 9.62 14.38
N GLU A 102 -5.75 9.76 13.13
CA GLU A 102 -6.65 8.80 12.51
C GLU A 102 -6.02 7.40 12.41
N ARG A 103 -6.87 6.37 12.40
CA ARG A 103 -6.46 4.98 12.20
C ARG A 103 -6.92 4.51 10.81
N PRO A 104 -6.05 4.49 9.78
CA PRO A 104 -6.39 4.04 8.42
C PRO A 104 -6.66 2.53 8.34
N ILE A 105 -7.17 2.08 7.19
CA ILE A 105 -7.33 0.65 6.89
C ILE A 105 -5.93 0.03 6.71
N ALA A 106 -5.13 0.60 5.81
CA ALA A 106 -3.73 0.23 5.61
C ALA A 106 -2.85 0.84 6.71
N THR A 107 -1.86 0.10 7.20
CA THR A 107 -0.95 0.58 8.23
C THR A 107 0.38 -0.15 8.17
N GLN A 108 1.45 0.54 8.59
CA GLN A 108 2.81 0.03 8.70
C GLN A 108 2.96 -1.13 9.71
N GLN A 109 1.93 -1.39 10.52
CA GLN A 109 1.89 -2.49 11.49
C GLN A 109 1.31 -3.79 10.91
N THR A 110 0.87 -3.78 9.66
CA THR A 110 0.29 -4.96 9.01
C THR A 110 1.38 -6.01 8.81
N GLY A 111 1.22 -7.20 9.41
CA GLY A 111 2.12 -8.32 9.13
C GLY A 111 1.86 -8.95 7.76
N PHE A 112 0.57 -9.10 7.43
CA PHE A 112 0.06 -9.57 6.15
C PHE A 112 -1.39 -9.13 5.96
N SER A 113 -1.87 -9.16 4.73
CA SER A 113 -3.28 -8.94 4.39
C SER A 113 -3.68 -9.88 3.26
N PHE A 114 -4.97 -10.20 3.16
CA PHE A 114 -5.46 -11.03 2.07
C PHE A 114 -6.89 -10.73 1.67
N VAL A 115 -7.21 -11.02 0.41
CA VAL A 115 -8.58 -11.07 -0.12
C VAL A 115 -8.90 -12.50 -0.52
N ALA A 116 -9.92 -13.09 0.11
CA ALA A 116 -10.39 -14.43 -0.23
C ALA A 116 -11.44 -14.38 -1.33
N GLN A 117 -11.16 -15.04 -2.45
CA GLN A 117 -12.07 -15.18 -3.59
C GLN A 117 -12.52 -16.64 -3.70
N MET A 118 -13.82 -16.89 -3.57
CA MET A 118 -14.40 -18.24 -3.66
C MET A 118 -15.31 -18.33 -4.87
N ARG A 119 -14.98 -19.22 -5.83
CA ARG A 119 -15.68 -19.36 -7.11
C ARG A 119 -16.28 -20.76 -7.22
N SER A 120 -17.54 -20.89 -6.84
CA SER A 120 -18.27 -22.17 -6.77
C SER A 120 -18.49 -22.85 -8.13
N TRP A 121 -18.25 -22.15 -9.24
CA TRP A 121 -18.36 -22.69 -10.60
C TRP A 121 -17.07 -23.34 -11.11
N LEU A 122 -16.04 -23.46 -10.27
CA LEU A 122 -14.76 -24.12 -10.56
C LEU A 122 -14.48 -25.21 -9.52
N PRO A 123 -13.67 -26.24 -9.85
CA PRO A 123 -13.24 -27.26 -8.89
C PRO A 123 -12.51 -26.63 -7.69
N ASP A 124 -12.68 -27.19 -6.49
CA ASP A 124 -12.15 -26.62 -5.23
C ASP A 124 -10.66 -26.20 -5.29
N PRO A 125 -9.73 -26.99 -5.88
CA PRO A 125 -8.32 -26.59 -5.96
C PRO A 125 -8.07 -25.32 -6.79
N VAL A 126 -8.98 -24.98 -7.71
CA VAL A 126 -8.88 -23.85 -8.65
C VAL A 126 -9.78 -22.70 -8.19
N GLY A 127 -11.00 -23.00 -7.72
CA GLY A 127 -12.04 -22.01 -7.46
C GLY A 127 -11.74 -21.07 -6.29
N GLY A 128 -11.02 -21.55 -5.29
CA GLY A 128 -10.56 -20.75 -4.16
C GLY A 128 -9.20 -20.10 -4.41
N ILE A 129 -9.11 -18.77 -4.18
CA ILE A 129 -7.86 -18.01 -4.22
C ILE A 129 -7.77 -17.14 -2.97
N LEU A 130 -6.62 -17.20 -2.30
CA LEU A 130 -6.17 -16.17 -1.38
C LEU A 130 -5.23 -15.22 -2.13
N TRP A 131 -5.71 -14.02 -2.42
CA TRP A 131 -4.85 -12.94 -2.87
C TRP A 131 -4.08 -12.44 -1.66
N PHE A 132 -2.82 -12.84 -1.51
CA PHE A 132 -2.06 -12.67 -0.27
C PHE A 132 -0.90 -11.69 -0.46
N GLY A 133 -0.79 -10.73 0.46
CA GLY A 133 0.30 -9.77 0.53
C GLY A 133 0.92 -9.75 1.93
N VAL A 134 2.22 -9.51 2.00
CA VAL A 134 2.98 -9.35 3.26
C VAL A 134 3.26 -7.88 3.52
N ASP A 135 3.49 -7.50 4.78
CA ASP A 135 3.70 -6.10 5.18
C ASP A 135 2.45 -5.22 4.97
N ASP A 136 2.63 -3.89 4.97
CA ASP A 136 1.61 -2.88 4.73
C ASP A 136 0.77 -3.17 3.47
N ALA A 137 -0.54 -3.30 3.67
CA ALA A 137 -1.51 -3.52 2.60
C ALA A 137 -1.43 -2.46 1.49
N ALA A 138 -1.06 -1.21 1.76
CA ALA A 138 -0.90 -0.19 0.72
C ALA A 138 0.40 -0.30 -0.08
N GLN A 139 1.41 -1.00 0.44
CA GLN A 139 2.76 -1.08 -0.13
C GLN A 139 3.20 -2.53 -0.35
N THR A 140 2.25 -3.41 -0.61
CA THR A 140 2.46 -4.83 -0.92
C THR A 140 1.92 -5.22 -2.28
N VAL A 141 2.34 -6.38 -2.78
CA VAL A 141 1.75 -7.02 -3.97
C VAL A 141 0.87 -8.18 -3.51
N TYR A 142 -0.36 -8.26 -4.02
CA TYR A 142 -1.28 -9.37 -3.76
C TYR A 142 -1.05 -10.51 -4.76
N TYR A 143 -0.41 -11.59 -4.29
CA TYR A 143 -0.14 -12.78 -5.09
C TYR A 143 -1.31 -13.79 -5.02
N PRO A 144 -1.69 -14.44 -6.13
CA PRO A 144 -2.80 -15.39 -6.13
C PRO A 144 -2.38 -16.78 -5.63
N PHE A 145 -2.65 -17.09 -4.36
CA PHE A 145 -2.49 -18.43 -3.81
C PHE A 145 -3.77 -19.24 -4.00
N TYR A 146 -3.74 -20.20 -4.93
CA TYR A 146 -4.85 -21.12 -5.15
C TYR A 146 -5.01 -22.08 -3.98
N CYS A 147 -6.24 -22.47 -3.63
CA CYS A 147 -6.49 -23.42 -2.53
C CYS A 147 -5.87 -24.80 -2.77
N GLY A 148 -5.60 -25.18 -4.02
CA GLY A 148 -4.85 -26.38 -4.37
C GLY A 148 -3.34 -26.28 -4.13
N HIS A 149 -2.82 -25.14 -3.69
CA HIS A 149 -1.39 -24.95 -3.44
C HIS A 149 -0.91 -25.77 -2.23
N THR A 150 0.24 -26.44 -2.37
CA THR A 150 0.73 -27.42 -1.38
C THR A 150 2.13 -27.12 -0.83
N GLU A 151 2.82 -26.08 -1.30
CA GLU A 151 4.21 -25.80 -0.93
C GLU A 151 4.50 -24.30 -0.84
N VAL A 152 4.71 -23.80 0.38
CA VAL A 152 5.00 -22.38 0.63
C VAL A 152 6.27 -21.95 -0.12
N PRO A 153 6.24 -20.85 -0.91
CA PRO A 153 7.43 -20.35 -1.58
C PRO A 153 8.48 -19.90 -0.56
N HIS A 154 9.76 -20.14 -0.86
CA HIS A 154 10.87 -19.83 0.06
C HIS A 154 10.80 -18.38 0.56
N GLU A 155 10.46 -17.43 -0.30
CA GLU A 155 10.43 -16.00 0.01
C GLU A 155 9.44 -15.68 1.14
N MET A 156 8.34 -16.44 1.27
CA MET A 156 7.33 -16.28 2.31
C MET A 156 7.39 -17.37 3.38
N ALA A 157 8.36 -18.28 3.32
CA ALA A 157 8.46 -19.40 4.23
C ALA A 157 8.93 -18.99 5.63
N PRO A 158 8.39 -19.60 6.71
CA PRO A 158 8.94 -19.47 8.06
C PRO A 158 10.43 -19.81 8.11
N GLY A 159 11.20 -19.06 8.90
CA GLY A 159 12.65 -19.24 9.03
C GLY A 159 13.48 -18.47 8.00
N ASN A 160 12.85 -17.83 7.02
CA ASN A 160 13.53 -16.90 6.11
C ASN A 160 13.61 -15.49 6.75
N GLY A 161 14.50 -15.35 7.74
CA GLY A 161 14.53 -14.22 8.65
C GLY A 161 13.53 -14.34 9.80
N ASP A 162 13.61 -13.41 10.74
CA ASP A 162 12.69 -13.25 11.86
C ASP A 162 12.62 -11.77 12.26
N LEU A 163 11.79 -11.39 13.25
CA LEU A 163 11.58 -10.00 13.66
C LEU A 163 12.86 -9.23 14.10
N LEU A 164 13.94 -9.95 14.40
CA LEU A 164 15.23 -9.39 14.83
C LEU A 164 16.35 -9.61 13.79
N ASN A 165 16.14 -10.49 12.80
CA ASN A 165 17.13 -10.86 11.81
C ASN A 165 16.61 -10.66 10.39
N PHE A 166 17.19 -9.67 9.69
CA PHE A 166 16.88 -9.35 8.31
C PHE A 166 17.34 -10.43 7.33
N SER A 167 16.55 -10.71 6.30
CA SER A 167 16.93 -11.57 5.17
C SER A 167 16.63 -10.93 3.82
N TRP A 168 17.62 -10.92 2.92
CA TRP A 168 17.49 -10.43 1.55
C TRP A 168 16.68 -11.34 0.62
N THR A 169 16.31 -12.53 1.07
CA THR A 169 15.42 -13.44 0.34
C THR A 169 14.03 -13.49 0.95
N SER A 170 13.76 -12.75 2.03
CA SER A 170 12.46 -12.73 2.71
C SER A 170 11.54 -11.68 2.13
N ALA A 171 10.36 -12.09 1.64
CA ALA A 171 9.34 -11.20 1.11
C ALA A 171 8.96 -10.14 2.14
N PHE A 172 8.78 -10.51 3.41
CA PHE A 172 8.42 -9.58 4.48
C PHE A 172 9.46 -8.47 4.62
N TRP A 173 10.75 -8.84 4.69
CA TRP A 173 11.84 -7.89 4.87
C TRP A 173 12.12 -7.03 3.63
N ILE A 174 11.97 -7.58 2.43
CA ILE A 174 12.10 -6.83 1.18
C ILE A 174 10.99 -5.79 1.04
N HIS A 175 9.73 -6.15 1.36
CA HIS A 175 8.63 -5.18 1.36
C HIS A 175 8.87 -4.10 2.43
N ASN A 176 9.22 -4.49 3.66
CA ASN A 176 9.53 -3.53 4.73
C ASN A 176 10.64 -2.54 4.36
N TRP A 177 11.71 -3.01 3.70
CA TRP A 177 12.80 -2.15 3.25
C TRP A 177 12.31 -1.07 2.27
N VAL A 178 11.49 -1.46 1.29
CA VAL A 178 10.89 -0.51 0.34
C VAL A 178 9.93 0.43 1.06
N SER A 179 9.01 -0.11 1.87
CA SER A 179 8.00 0.67 2.58
C SER A 179 8.62 1.76 3.46
N ASN A 180 9.69 1.42 4.19
CA ASN A 180 10.39 2.38 5.07
C ASN A 180 11.06 3.53 4.30
N MET A 181 11.54 3.29 3.07
CA MET A 181 12.00 4.39 2.21
C MET A 181 10.83 5.28 1.77
N VAL A 182 9.75 4.65 1.31
CA VAL A 182 8.58 5.35 0.76
C VAL A 182 7.88 6.20 1.83
N TYR A 183 7.73 5.73 3.07
CA TYR A 183 7.04 6.46 4.15
C TYR A 183 7.56 7.90 4.33
N SER A 184 8.87 8.10 4.22
CA SER A 184 9.51 9.40 4.46
C SER A 184 9.42 10.35 3.28
N ARG A 185 9.24 9.82 2.06
CA ARG A 185 9.22 10.60 0.81
C ARG A 185 8.06 10.20 -0.09
N TYR A 186 6.89 10.05 0.52
CA TYR A 186 5.73 9.37 -0.06
C TYR A 186 5.28 9.98 -1.39
N SER A 187 5.11 11.29 -1.48
CA SER A 187 4.66 11.98 -2.70
C SER A 187 5.54 11.71 -3.93
N ASP A 188 6.83 11.40 -3.71
CA ASP A 188 7.78 11.12 -4.78
C ASP A 188 7.87 9.60 -5.03
N MET A 189 8.28 8.83 -4.01
CA MET A 189 8.60 7.40 -4.17
C MET A 189 7.37 6.52 -4.38
N SER A 190 6.21 6.89 -3.81
CA SER A 190 5.00 6.07 -3.95
C SER A 190 4.52 5.99 -5.41
N LEU A 191 4.82 7.00 -6.24
CA LEU A 191 4.45 7.00 -7.65
C LEU A 191 5.17 5.89 -8.42
N ASP A 192 6.47 5.70 -8.16
CA ASP A 192 7.25 4.66 -8.82
C ASP A 192 6.96 3.27 -8.22
N MET A 193 6.74 3.19 -6.91
CA MET A 193 6.30 1.97 -6.24
C MET A 193 4.96 1.47 -6.82
N LYS A 194 3.95 2.35 -6.92
CA LYS A 194 2.63 2.02 -7.46
C LYS A 194 2.69 1.53 -8.91
N LYS A 195 3.58 2.09 -9.74
CA LYS A 195 3.79 1.57 -11.11
C LYS A 195 4.21 0.10 -11.13
N VAL A 196 5.12 -0.30 -10.24
CA VAL A 196 5.56 -1.70 -10.15
C VAL A 196 4.47 -2.59 -9.55
N GLN A 197 3.82 -2.12 -8.48
CA GLN A 197 2.68 -2.79 -7.83
C GLN A 197 1.56 -3.10 -8.85
N SER A 198 1.04 -2.07 -9.52
CA SER A 198 -0.04 -2.21 -10.50
C SER A 198 0.38 -3.08 -11.68
N ARG A 199 1.61 -2.95 -12.18
CA ARG A 199 2.10 -3.79 -13.28
C ARG A 199 2.10 -5.27 -12.91
N LEU A 200 2.59 -5.62 -11.73
CA LEU A 200 2.64 -7.02 -11.28
C LEU A 200 1.22 -7.58 -11.11
N GLU A 201 0.34 -6.85 -10.43
CA GLU A 201 -1.03 -7.31 -10.17
C GLU A 201 -1.87 -7.38 -11.45
N GLU A 202 -1.71 -6.43 -12.38
CA GLU A 202 -2.34 -6.47 -13.70
C GLU A 202 -1.85 -7.66 -14.53
N GLN A 203 -0.57 -8.00 -14.46
CA GLN A 203 -0.03 -9.20 -15.11
C GLN A 203 -0.70 -10.47 -14.56
N PHE A 204 -0.88 -10.59 -13.24
CA PHE A 204 -1.53 -11.75 -12.63
C PHE A 204 -2.99 -11.86 -13.04
N MET A 205 -3.74 -10.76 -12.96
CA MET A 205 -5.14 -10.71 -13.38
C MET A 205 -5.33 -11.04 -14.86
N THR A 206 -4.47 -10.49 -15.72
CA THR A 206 -4.56 -10.69 -17.18
C THR A 206 -4.22 -12.13 -17.57
N ALA A 207 -3.24 -12.75 -16.91
CA ALA A 207 -2.83 -14.13 -17.20
C ALA A 207 -3.81 -15.18 -16.65
N GLN A 208 -4.55 -14.84 -15.58
CA GLN A 208 -5.37 -15.78 -14.83
C GLN A 208 -6.34 -16.63 -15.68
N PRO A 209 -7.14 -16.07 -16.62
CA PRO A 209 -8.07 -16.90 -17.39
C PRO A 209 -7.39 -17.99 -18.22
N ALA A 210 -6.25 -17.67 -18.84
CA ALA A 210 -5.49 -18.63 -19.66
C ALA A 210 -4.84 -19.72 -18.79
N VAL A 211 -4.28 -19.31 -17.64
CA VAL A 211 -3.70 -20.22 -16.64
C VAL A 211 -4.76 -21.19 -16.13
N GLU A 212 -5.94 -20.69 -15.77
CA GLU A 212 -7.03 -21.53 -15.25
C GLU A 212 -7.58 -22.48 -16.31
N GLN A 213 -7.71 -22.04 -17.57
CA GLN A 213 -8.10 -22.93 -18.67
C GLN A 213 -7.11 -24.11 -18.82
N GLN A 214 -5.81 -23.82 -18.73
CA GLN A 214 -4.77 -24.86 -18.76
C GLN A 214 -4.88 -25.81 -17.56
N VAL A 215 -5.10 -25.27 -16.36
CA VAL A 215 -5.25 -26.06 -15.13
C VAL A 215 -6.48 -26.95 -15.18
N LEU A 216 -7.62 -26.45 -15.67
CA LEU A 216 -8.85 -27.24 -15.81
C LEU A 216 -8.65 -28.42 -16.78
N ALA A 217 -8.04 -28.16 -17.94
CA ALA A 217 -7.72 -29.22 -18.90
C ALA A 217 -6.74 -30.26 -18.34
N LEU A 218 -5.85 -29.86 -17.44
CA LEU A 218 -4.95 -30.77 -16.73
C LEU A 218 -5.68 -31.52 -15.62
N TYR A 219 -6.58 -30.87 -14.90
CA TYR A 219 -7.36 -31.43 -13.79
C TYR A 219 -8.27 -32.58 -14.26
N GLU A 220 -8.85 -32.46 -15.46
CA GLU A 220 -9.62 -33.53 -16.10
C GLU A 220 -8.78 -34.79 -16.39
N LYS A 221 -7.48 -34.62 -16.61
CA LYS A 221 -6.55 -35.73 -16.93
C LYS A 221 -5.86 -36.29 -15.69
N SER A 222 -5.41 -35.42 -14.80
CA SER A 222 -4.63 -35.75 -13.61
C SER A 222 -4.73 -34.64 -12.57
N GLN A 223 -5.53 -34.87 -11.52
CA GLN A 223 -5.68 -33.91 -10.43
C GLN A 223 -4.35 -33.59 -9.70
N PRO A 224 -3.46 -34.58 -9.42
CA PRO A 224 -2.17 -34.29 -8.81
C PRO A 224 -1.28 -33.38 -9.68
N GLU A 225 -1.32 -33.54 -11.01
CA GLU A 225 -0.55 -32.67 -11.91
C GLU A 225 -1.11 -31.25 -11.95
N ALA A 226 -2.43 -31.08 -11.91
CA ALA A 226 -3.06 -29.77 -11.83
C ALA A 226 -2.71 -29.01 -10.54
N VAL A 227 -2.77 -29.71 -9.40
CA VAL A 227 -2.33 -29.21 -8.09
C VAL A 227 -0.85 -28.81 -8.14
N HIS A 228 0.02 -29.68 -8.66
CA HIS A 228 1.44 -29.39 -8.79
C HIS A 228 1.71 -28.17 -9.69
N PHE A 229 0.96 -28.04 -10.79
CA PHE A 229 1.05 -26.88 -11.66
C PHE A 229 0.68 -25.58 -10.93
N LEU A 230 -0.44 -25.56 -10.20
CA LEU A 230 -0.87 -24.39 -9.43
C LEU A 230 0.15 -23.97 -8.37
N THR A 231 0.72 -24.96 -7.67
CA THR A 231 1.79 -24.75 -6.69
C THR A 231 2.99 -24.06 -7.33
N ARG A 232 3.50 -24.61 -8.45
CA ARG A 232 4.65 -24.04 -9.15
C ARG A 232 4.37 -22.66 -9.75
N TYR A 233 3.18 -22.47 -10.31
CA TYR A 233 2.75 -21.18 -10.86
C TYR A 233 2.75 -20.09 -9.79
N THR A 234 2.11 -20.34 -8.65
CA THR A 234 2.08 -19.36 -7.55
C THR A 234 3.49 -19.06 -7.04
N ASN A 235 4.31 -20.10 -6.85
CA ASN A 235 5.67 -19.94 -6.34
C ASN A 235 6.57 -19.15 -7.31
N SER A 236 6.41 -19.34 -8.63
CA SER A 236 7.15 -18.52 -9.60
C SER A 236 6.73 -17.07 -9.57
N LEU A 237 5.43 -16.76 -9.44
CA LEU A 237 4.96 -15.39 -9.32
C LEU A 237 5.53 -14.71 -8.07
N VAL A 238 5.58 -15.41 -6.94
CA VAL A 238 6.15 -14.87 -5.69
C VAL A 238 7.65 -14.62 -5.84
N ASN A 239 8.40 -15.58 -6.36
CA ASN A 239 9.85 -15.43 -6.58
C ASN A 239 10.15 -14.24 -7.49
N GLU A 240 9.47 -14.15 -8.63
CA GLU A 240 9.65 -13.07 -9.60
C GLU A 240 9.21 -11.71 -9.04
N GLY A 241 8.05 -11.66 -8.38
CA GLY A 241 7.52 -10.42 -7.81
C GLY A 241 8.40 -9.87 -6.68
N VAL A 242 8.92 -10.73 -5.80
CA VAL A 242 9.87 -10.30 -4.75
C VAL A 242 11.19 -9.82 -5.36
N ALA A 243 11.67 -10.47 -6.42
CA ALA A 243 12.85 -10.00 -7.15
C ALA A 243 12.62 -8.62 -7.80
N GLU A 244 11.45 -8.40 -8.39
CA GLU A 244 11.06 -7.09 -8.95
C GLU A 244 10.89 -6.03 -7.86
N TRP A 245 10.34 -6.38 -6.69
CA TRP A 245 10.23 -5.47 -5.55
C TRP A 245 11.59 -5.08 -4.97
N LYS A 246 12.53 -6.03 -4.94
CA LYS A 246 13.92 -5.74 -4.58
C LYS A 246 14.59 -4.77 -5.57
N LYS A 247 14.42 -4.98 -6.87
CA LYS A 247 14.89 -4.05 -7.91
C LYS A 247 14.27 -2.67 -7.75
N LEU A 248 12.99 -2.59 -7.38
CA LEU A 248 12.33 -1.33 -7.05
C LEU A 248 13.05 -0.64 -5.89
N GLY A 249 13.36 -1.33 -4.80
CA GLY A 249 14.09 -0.74 -3.68
C GLY A 249 15.46 -0.20 -4.08
N GLU A 250 16.23 -0.96 -4.89
CA GLU A 250 17.52 -0.53 -5.44
C GLU A 250 17.34 0.73 -6.32
N TYR A 251 16.32 0.72 -7.17
CA TYR A 251 15.98 1.84 -8.05
C TYR A 251 15.58 3.10 -7.27
N LEU A 252 14.73 2.99 -6.25
CA LEU A 252 14.30 4.11 -5.40
C LEU A 252 15.51 4.71 -4.67
N MET A 253 16.38 3.87 -4.10
CA MET A 253 17.60 4.32 -3.45
C MET A 253 18.47 5.12 -4.42
N VAL A 254 18.69 4.61 -5.64
CA VAL A 254 19.48 5.34 -6.65
C VAL A 254 18.78 6.62 -7.10
N LYS A 255 17.49 6.58 -7.40
CA LYS A 255 16.75 7.72 -7.96
C LYS A 255 16.69 8.90 -7.00
N TYR A 256 16.50 8.63 -5.71
CA TYR A 256 16.17 9.63 -4.69
C TYR A 256 17.26 9.89 -3.65
N ILE A 257 18.47 9.32 -3.83
CA ILE A 257 19.61 9.50 -2.91
C ILE A 257 19.85 10.97 -2.54
N ASP A 258 20.18 11.24 -1.28
CA ASP A 258 20.50 12.58 -0.76
C ASP A 258 19.43 13.65 -1.05
N GLY A 259 18.19 13.21 -1.31
CA GLY A 259 17.05 14.06 -1.58
C GLY A 259 17.02 14.71 -2.98
N VAL A 260 17.90 14.29 -3.90
CA VAL A 260 17.81 14.67 -5.32
C VAL A 260 16.80 13.79 -6.05
N ILE A 261 16.46 14.12 -7.30
CA ILE A 261 15.66 13.25 -8.18
C ILE A 261 16.41 13.05 -9.49
N LYS A 262 16.92 11.84 -9.73
CA LYS A 262 17.58 11.51 -11.01
C LYS A 262 16.57 11.53 -12.15
N LYS A 263 17.00 12.09 -13.29
CA LYS A 263 16.17 12.23 -14.50
C LYS A 263 16.13 10.92 -15.26
N GLU A 264 15.02 10.71 -15.97
CA GLU A 264 14.76 9.50 -16.74
C GLU A 264 14.30 9.83 -18.15
N GLU A 265 14.52 8.87 -19.04
CA GLU A 265 14.03 8.87 -20.41
C GLU A 265 13.73 7.40 -20.78
N ASN A 266 12.48 7.10 -21.16
CA ASN A 266 12.02 5.74 -21.50
C ASN A 266 12.33 4.66 -20.44
N GLY A 267 12.14 4.99 -19.16
CA GLY A 267 12.35 4.05 -18.05
C GLY A 267 13.82 3.79 -17.68
N GLN A 268 14.76 4.53 -18.27
CA GLN A 268 16.18 4.44 -17.94
C GLN A 268 16.71 5.76 -17.40
N PHE A 269 17.69 5.70 -16.48
CA PHE A 269 18.34 6.91 -15.97
C PHE A 269 19.08 7.65 -17.09
N LYS A 270 18.75 8.92 -17.24
CA LYS A 270 19.28 9.77 -18.30
C LYS A 270 20.78 9.98 -18.12
N ARG A 271 21.54 9.81 -19.21
CA ARG A 271 22.95 10.17 -19.30
C ARG A 271 23.11 11.45 -20.12
N ASN A 272 24.16 12.23 -19.83
CA ASN A 272 24.54 13.37 -20.64
C ASN A 272 25.32 12.92 -21.90
N GLU A 273 25.67 13.88 -22.76
CA GLU A 273 26.41 13.64 -24.00
C GLU A 273 27.77 12.93 -23.80
N TYR A 274 28.34 12.98 -22.59
CA TYR A 274 29.59 12.32 -22.22
C TYR A 274 29.40 10.93 -21.58
N GLY A 275 28.18 10.39 -21.59
CA GLY A 275 27.85 9.09 -20.99
C GLY A 275 27.81 9.08 -19.45
N ARG A 276 27.95 10.24 -18.79
CA ARG A 276 27.84 10.38 -17.32
C ARG A 276 26.37 10.57 -16.91
N PRO A 277 25.99 10.30 -15.64
CA PRO A 277 24.64 10.60 -15.17
C PRO A 277 24.26 12.07 -15.44
N ALA A 278 23.07 12.30 -15.99
CA ALA A 278 22.56 13.66 -16.16
C ALA A 278 22.38 14.35 -14.79
N PHE A 279 22.56 15.67 -14.75
CA PHE A 279 22.42 16.42 -13.51
C PHE A 279 20.98 16.27 -12.95
N PRO A 280 20.83 15.83 -11.68
CA PRO A 280 19.53 15.52 -11.11
C PRO A 280 18.73 16.80 -10.82
N SER A 281 17.43 16.65 -10.62
CA SER A 281 16.60 17.72 -10.07
C SER A 281 16.84 17.86 -8.56
N ARG A 282 16.73 19.08 -8.05
CA ARG A 282 16.80 19.42 -6.63
C ARG A 282 15.57 20.28 -6.29
N PRO A 283 14.36 19.68 -6.26
CA PRO A 283 13.12 20.45 -6.17
C PRO A 283 12.91 21.15 -4.83
N GLY A 284 13.63 20.74 -3.77
CA GLY A 284 13.37 21.24 -2.42
C GLY A 284 12.04 20.72 -1.90
N TYR A 285 11.34 21.55 -1.11
CA TYR A 285 10.00 21.28 -0.59
C TYR A 285 8.93 22.02 -1.39
N SER A 286 7.66 21.67 -1.17
CA SER A 286 6.56 22.44 -1.75
C SER A 286 6.52 23.87 -1.19
N ASN A 287 5.99 24.81 -1.98
CA ASN A 287 5.80 26.19 -1.51
C ASN A 287 4.88 26.27 -0.27
N GLU A 288 3.93 25.34 -0.14
CA GLU A 288 3.07 25.23 1.04
C GLU A 288 3.91 24.89 2.30
N TYR A 289 4.82 23.92 2.18
CA TYR A 289 5.70 23.57 3.29
C TYR A 289 6.68 24.70 3.62
N TYR A 290 7.22 25.41 2.61
CA TYR A 290 8.05 26.59 2.84
C TYR A 290 7.28 27.71 3.55
N ARG A 291 5.98 27.91 3.29
CA ARG A 291 5.17 28.87 4.07
C ARG A 291 5.11 28.48 5.53
N LYS A 292 4.86 27.21 5.85
CA LYS A 292 4.85 26.71 7.24
C LYS A 292 6.19 27.00 7.94
N ILE A 293 7.31 26.84 7.24
CA ILE A 293 8.65 27.19 7.76
C ILE A 293 8.76 28.70 8.01
N VAL A 294 8.35 29.55 7.07
CA VAL A 294 8.41 31.02 7.22
C VAL A 294 7.51 31.50 8.35
N GLU A 295 6.30 30.95 8.47
CA GLU A 295 5.35 31.29 9.55
C GLU A 295 5.94 31.00 10.93
N GLN A 296 6.69 29.91 11.07
CA GLN A 296 7.34 29.54 12.34
C GLN A 296 8.63 30.30 12.61
N THR A 297 9.34 30.75 11.57
CA THR A 297 10.71 31.28 11.72
C THR A 297 10.86 32.77 11.43
N GLY A 298 9.81 33.42 10.92
CA GLY A 298 9.83 34.82 10.52
C GLY A 298 10.94 35.10 9.51
N ASP A 299 11.73 36.15 9.76
CA ASP A 299 12.78 36.61 8.85
C ASP A 299 14.11 35.80 8.96
N LYS A 300 14.18 34.76 9.80
CA LYS A 300 15.43 34.00 10.04
C LYS A 300 16.10 33.48 8.76
N TYR A 301 15.32 33.06 7.77
CA TYR A 301 15.80 32.52 6.50
C TYR A 301 15.67 33.49 5.32
N LYS A 302 15.30 34.75 5.60
CA LYS A 302 15.22 35.78 4.57
C LYS A 302 16.63 36.15 4.11
N VAL A 303 16.88 35.99 2.81
CA VAL A 303 18.16 36.37 2.20
C VAL A 303 18.33 37.88 2.34
N GLN A 304 19.48 38.29 2.89
CA GLN A 304 19.83 39.69 3.03
C GLN A 304 20.50 40.20 1.75
N PRO A 305 20.19 41.42 1.29
CA PRO A 305 20.99 42.05 0.24
C PRO A 305 22.42 42.24 0.75
N ILE A 306 23.41 41.86 -0.06
CA ILE A 306 24.82 42.18 0.18
C ILE A 306 25.13 43.41 -0.68
N GLU A 307 25.46 44.53 -0.04
CA GLU A 307 26.02 45.68 -0.75
C GLU A 307 27.45 45.33 -1.20
N ASN A 308 27.70 45.43 -2.50
CA ASN A 308 29.02 45.25 -3.11
C ASN A 308 29.86 46.52 -3.02
#